data_AF-A0AAW6LRS9-F1
#
_entry.id   AF-A0AAW6LRS9-F1
#
_cell.length_a   1.000
_cell.length_b   1.000
_cell.length_c   1.000
_cell.angle_alpha   90.00
_cell.angle_beta   90.00
_cell.angle_gamma   90.00
#
_symmetry.space_group_name_H-M   'P 1'
#
loop_
_entity.id
_entity.type
_entity.pdbx_description
1 polymer ?
#
loop_
_entity_poly.entity_id
_entity_poly.type
_entity_poly.pdbx_seq_one_letter_code
_entity_poly.pdbx_strand_id
1 'polypeptide(L)'
;MALITENGWSQVNSNAIVKAVVPGTEAVRIEVRGGVVATILNAWAAWYHGNVETIDRYRPRDYWGWSATNAVSNSNHLSGTAIDLCATQYPWGSDASWNMPPERIAKIREGLRLFDGTIFWGQDWSRKDPMHFQINYPEGDPRLDAFALKLENGYLGIYADEPDDPDDTWLPGGAVGDDENGTYWADVSQYQAAVNDLYPHPILVARSNSGNVEDTRFFQNAQWAKAALDSGRLAAFGVYYFFRPGQANCDLHKEMLVKAGLWQHPRVFTMIDVEGDGGKIRGDHSAEINDEYSRLVKDYGNANRVIGYLNPRADPSLWTQRPGNLKLVVPHYNNDPGNSYDFPGRFAHQYSDRIDCAPFGACDANFTGMSLNELLDMLSIPRRTPVMSTADDILFQLRGSDQDSLAGNTGFVGLRPYDGYSQFLGRFVDRQSIPEALGTLVFESTYRVAPYRNAEKANTQETVLGHAAAGHGAALDANEKLDQVLAILRDLATKKEE
;
A
#
# COMPACT_ATOMS: atom_id res chain seq x y z
N MET A 1 -14.81 42.03 24.72
CA MET A 1 -14.19 41.55 23.47
C MET A 1 -13.34 40.33 23.82
N ALA A 2 -13.19 39.35 22.93
CA ALA A 2 -12.15 38.35 23.11
C ALA A 2 -10.77 39.04 23.07
N LEU A 3 -9.83 38.59 23.88
CA LEU A 3 -8.43 38.99 23.73
C LEU A 3 -7.89 38.28 22.48
N ILE A 4 -7.10 38.98 21.68
CA ILE A 4 -6.52 38.47 20.43
C ILE A 4 -5.03 38.21 20.65
N THR A 5 -4.52 37.09 20.14
CA THR A 5 -3.10 36.71 20.19
C THR A 5 -2.33 37.32 19.01
N GLU A 6 -1.00 37.25 19.06
CA GLU A 6 -0.08 37.85 18.08
C GLU A 6 -0.40 37.47 16.64
N ASN A 7 -0.76 36.22 16.37
CA ASN A 7 -1.13 35.76 15.02
C ASN A 7 -2.59 36.08 14.62
N GLY A 8 -3.32 36.89 15.38
CA GLY A 8 -4.68 37.32 15.03
C GLY A 8 -5.80 36.36 15.43
N TRP A 9 -5.55 35.41 16.33
CA TRP A 9 -6.55 34.46 16.81
C TRP A 9 -7.15 34.86 18.17
N SER A 10 -8.43 34.55 18.38
CA SER A 10 -9.08 34.71 19.67
C SER A 10 -8.49 33.77 20.72
N GLN A 11 -8.18 34.30 21.91
CA GLN A 11 -7.82 33.49 23.07
C GLN A 11 -8.98 32.56 23.47
N VAL A 12 -8.66 31.34 23.88
CA VAL A 12 -9.65 30.30 24.21
C VAL A 12 -9.40 29.70 25.58
N ASN A 13 -10.44 29.10 26.15
CA ASN A 13 -10.31 28.21 27.31
C ASN A 13 -10.13 26.75 26.85
N SER A 14 -9.93 25.85 27.81
CA SER A 14 -9.71 24.41 27.58
C SER A 14 -10.80 23.71 26.77
N ASN A 15 -12.01 24.26 26.66
CA ASN A 15 -13.12 23.62 25.95
C ASN A 15 -12.95 23.66 24.42
N ALA A 16 -12.06 24.53 23.91
CA ALA A 16 -11.72 24.58 22.48
C ALA A 16 -10.50 23.71 22.12
N ILE A 17 -9.93 22.99 23.09
CA ILE A 17 -8.65 22.29 22.97
C ILE A 17 -8.84 20.79 22.80
N VAL A 18 -8.16 20.22 21.82
CA VAL A 18 -8.10 18.78 21.54
C VAL A 18 -6.72 18.22 21.90
N LYS A 19 -6.66 16.90 22.12
CA LYS A 19 -5.43 16.14 22.45
C LYS A 19 -5.36 14.83 21.65
N ALA A 20 -5.47 14.95 20.32
CA ALA A 20 -5.28 13.85 19.39
C ALA A 20 -3.89 13.20 19.58
N VAL A 21 -3.74 11.94 19.16
CA VAL A 21 -2.39 11.37 18.98
C VAL A 21 -1.77 12.03 17.76
N VAL A 22 -0.53 12.49 17.86
CA VAL A 22 0.23 12.95 16.70
C VAL A 22 0.53 11.73 15.82
N PRO A 23 0.15 11.72 14.53
CA PRO A 23 0.41 10.60 13.62
C PRO A 23 1.87 10.17 13.61
N GLY A 24 2.12 8.87 13.48
CA GLY A 24 3.46 8.29 13.54
C GLY A 24 4.11 8.28 14.94
N THR A 25 3.35 8.57 16.02
CA THR A 25 3.84 8.48 17.40
C THR A 25 2.94 7.58 18.26
N GLU A 26 3.52 6.89 19.24
CA GLU A 26 2.74 6.01 20.15
C GLU A 26 1.84 6.80 21.12
N ALA A 27 2.30 7.98 21.57
CA ALA A 27 1.70 8.67 22.73
C ALA A 27 1.89 10.19 22.79
N VAL A 28 2.38 10.86 21.74
CA VAL A 28 2.49 12.32 21.74
C VAL A 28 1.10 12.92 21.56
N ARG A 29 0.68 13.77 22.51
CA ARG A 29 -0.66 14.39 22.52
C ARG A 29 -0.55 15.85 22.92
N ILE A 30 -0.36 16.72 21.94
CA ILE A 30 -0.16 18.16 22.16
C ILE A 30 -1.50 18.86 22.37
N GLU A 31 -1.56 19.79 23.31
CA GLU A 31 -2.75 20.64 23.52
C GLU A 31 -2.89 21.68 22.40
N VAL A 32 -3.78 21.47 21.43
CA VAL A 32 -4.01 22.42 20.31
C VAL A 32 -5.48 22.77 20.15
N ARG A 33 -5.78 23.94 19.59
CA ARG A 33 -7.16 24.35 19.27
C ARG A 33 -7.75 23.43 18.19
N GLY A 34 -9.00 23.01 18.35
CA GLY A 34 -9.70 22.12 17.41
C GLY A 34 -9.94 22.73 16.02
N GLY A 35 -10.36 21.89 15.08
CA GLY A 35 -10.57 22.26 13.67
C GLY A 35 -9.24 22.41 12.91
N VAL A 36 -9.21 23.33 11.95
CA VAL A 36 -8.08 23.61 11.04
C VAL A 36 -6.70 23.70 11.74
N VAL A 37 -6.67 24.24 12.96
CA VAL A 37 -5.46 24.37 13.77
C VAL A 37 -4.94 23.00 14.24
N ALA A 38 -5.84 22.09 14.64
CA ALA A 38 -5.48 20.74 15.04
C ALA A 38 -4.98 19.93 13.84
N THR A 39 -5.62 20.05 12.68
CA THR A 39 -5.14 19.43 11.43
C THR A 39 -3.72 19.91 11.13
N ILE A 40 -3.46 21.23 11.07
CA ILE A 40 -2.15 21.74 10.66
C ILE A 40 -1.05 21.49 11.71
N LEU A 41 -1.30 21.70 13.01
CA LEU A 41 -0.26 21.58 14.05
C LEU A 41 0.09 20.13 14.42
N ASN A 42 -0.88 19.21 14.43
CA ASN A 42 -0.54 17.79 14.62
C ASN A 42 0.20 17.24 13.39
N ALA A 43 -0.10 17.75 12.17
CA ALA A 43 0.65 17.36 10.98
C ALA A 43 2.09 17.87 11.03
N TRP A 44 2.30 19.11 11.47
CA TRP A 44 3.64 19.65 11.70
C TRP A 44 4.44 18.80 12.68
N ALA A 45 3.82 18.42 13.81
CA ALA A 45 4.45 17.56 14.80
C ALA A 45 4.78 16.15 14.25
N ALA A 46 3.88 15.53 13.48
CA ALA A 46 4.13 14.24 12.84
C ALA A 46 5.28 14.32 11.82
N TRP A 47 5.27 15.34 10.97
CA TRP A 47 6.33 15.59 10.00
C TRP A 47 7.68 15.81 10.68
N TYR A 48 7.72 16.64 11.73
CA TYR A 48 8.90 16.89 12.54
C TYR A 48 9.43 15.60 13.19
N HIS A 49 8.54 14.78 13.77
CA HIS A 49 8.90 13.51 14.40
C HIS A 49 9.62 12.57 13.43
N GLY A 50 9.10 12.41 12.21
CA GLY A 50 9.67 11.53 11.19
C GLY A 50 10.88 12.10 10.43
N ASN A 51 11.01 13.43 10.31
CA ASN A 51 11.98 14.05 9.39
C ASN A 51 13.07 14.91 10.05
N VAL A 52 12.86 15.38 11.28
CA VAL A 52 13.80 16.25 12.01
C VAL A 52 14.37 15.47 13.19
N GLU A 53 13.52 15.12 14.15
CA GLU A 53 13.81 14.16 15.21
C GLU A 53 12.57 13.75 16.01
N THR A 54 12.66 12.60 16.68
CA THR A 54 11.56 12.04 17.45
C THR A 54 11.29 12.86 18.73
N ILE A 55 10.05 13.33 18.87
CA ILE A 55 9.57 14.26 19.92
C ILE A 55 9.49 13.59 21.32
N ASP A 56 9.63 12.26 21.38
CA ASP A 56 9.43 11.40 22.55
C ASP A 56 10.72 11.01 23.30
N ARG A 57 11.88 11.51 22.86
CA ARG A 57 13.22 11.18 23.39
C ARG A 57 13.42 11.45 24.88
N TYR A 58 12.58 12.30 25.49
CA TYR A 58 12.75 12.75 26.85
C TYR A 58 11.50 12.45 27.71
N ARG A 59 11.75 11.97 28.93
CA ARG A 59 10.77 11.78 30.01
C ARG A 59 11.32 12.51 31.23
N PRO A 60 10.61 13.47 31.86
CA PRO A 60 9.22 13.87 31.63
C PRO A 60 8.98 14.56 30.27
N ARG A 61 7.70 14.80 29.95
CA ARG A 61 7.22 15.41 28.70
C ARG A 61 8.00 16.68 28.33
N ASP A 62 8.52 16.73 27.12
CA ASP A 62 9.29 17.87 26.57
C ASP A 62 8.65 18.53 25.33
N TYR A 63 7.30 18.50 25.29
CA TYR A 63 6.48 19.18 24.29
C TYR A 63 5.35 19.95 24.98
N TRP A 64 4.95 21.09 24.41
CA TRP A 64 3.96 22.01 24.99
C TRP A 64 3.01 22.55 23.92
N GLY A 65 1.85 23.01 24.37
CA GLY A 65 0.79 23.57 23.52
C GLY A 65 0.01 24.64 24.28
N TRP A 66 -1.31 24.61 24.18
CA TRP A 66 -2.20 25.59 24.82
C TRP A 66 -1.96 25.74 26.34
N SER A 67 -2.02 26.98 26.80
CA SER A 67 -1.96 27.35 28.21
C SER A 67 -3.06 28.35 28.58
N ALA A 68 -3.67 28.19 29.76
CA ALA A 68 -4.71 29.11 30.26
C ALA A 68 -4.16 30.50 30.63
N THR A 69 -2.85 30.58 30.89
CA THR A 69 -2.12 31.79 31.28
C THR A 69 -0.71 31.70 30.72
N ASN A 70 -0.17 32.82 30.25
CA ASN A 70 1.19 32.89 29.70
C ASN A 70 1.89 34.17 30.17
N ALA A 71 3.23 34.16 30.22
CA ALA A 71 4.02 35.33 30.57
C ALA A 71 3.95 36.44 29.50
N VAL A 72 3.66 36.08 28.24
CA VAL A 72 3.40 36.99 27.14
C VAL A 72 1.89 37.07 26.92
N SER A 73 1.29 38.25 27.15
CA SER A 73 -0.16 38.44 27.22
C SER A 73 -0.93 38.23 25.91
N ASN A 74 -0.23 38.26 24.78
CA ASN A 74 -0.74 37.94 23.44
C ASN A 74 -0.09 36.67 22.85
N SER A 75 0.49 35.80 23.67
CA SER A 75 1.08 34.52 23.21
C SER A 75 0.05 33.66 22.48
N ASN A 76 0.47 33.05 21.35
CA ASN A 76 -0.36 32.14 20.57
C ASN A 76 -0.61 30.78 21.27
N HIS A 77 0.05 30.51 22.41
CA HIS A 77 -0.36 29.44 23.32
C HIS A 77 -1.69 29.74 24.04
N LEU A 78 -2.13 31.00 24.13
CA LEU A 78 -3.41 31.36 24.76
C LEU A 78 -4.62 31.10 23.82
N SER A 79 -4.39 31.12 22.52
CA SER A 79 -5.37 30.75 21.48
C SER A 79 -5.28 29.26 21.09
N GLY A 80 -4.22 28.56 21.52
CA GLY A 80 -3.98 27.14 21.20
C GLY A 80 -3.47 26.92 19.79
N THR A 81 -2.87 27.94 19.18
CA THR A 81 -2.36 27.94 17.81
C THR A 81 -0.83 27.96 17.74
N ALA A 82 -0.17 27.53 18.81
CA ALA A 82 1.28 27.37 18.92
C ALA A 82 1.65 26.12 19.72
N ILE A 83 2.80 25.53 19.41
CA ILE A 83 3.38 24.36 20.07
C ILE A 83 4.89 24.54 20.25
N ASP A 84 5.42 23.96 21.32
CA ASP A 84 6.87 23.82 21.54
C ASP A 84 7.28 22.36 21.40
N LEU A 85 8.36 22.09 20.65
CA LEU A 85 8.92 20.76 20.45
C LEU A 85 10.38 20.70 20.96
N CYS A 86 10.70 19.66 21.74
CA CYS A 86 12.03 19.42 22.32
C CYS A 86 12.55 20.65 23.13
N ALA A 87 11.65 21.24 23.93
CA ALA A 87 11.86 22.54 24.58
C ALA A 87 13.10 22.59 25.50
N THR A 88 13.44 21.49 26.17
CA THR A 88 14.63 21.38 27.02
C THR A 88 15.93 21.44 26.21
N GLN A 89 15.90 20.97 24.96
CA GLN A 89 17.06 21.03 24.06
C GLN A 89 17.18 22.39 23.36
N TYR A 90 16.05 23.04 23.06
CA TYR A 90 15.96 24.24 22.21
C TYR A 90 15.32 25.46 22.91
N PRO A 91 15.86 25.93 24.04
CA PRO A 91 15.19 26.90 24.90
C PRO A 91 15.04 28.29 24.27
N TRP A 92 13.96 28.98 24.65
CA TRP A 92 13.66 30.36 24.23
C TRP A 92 14.82 31.33 24.46
N GLY A 93 15.19 32.07 23.42
CA GLY A 93 16.30 33.03 23.42
C GLY A 93 17.63 32.45 22.98
N SER A 94 17.72 31.15 22.66
CA SER A 94 18.87 30.56 21.97
C SER A 94 18.72 30.66 20.44
N ASP A 95 19.83 30.64 19.70
CA ASP A 95 19.79 30.39 18.26
C ASP A 95 19.91 28.89 17.99
N ALA A 96 19.05 28.33 17.13
CA ALA A 96 19.08 26.91 16.75
C ALA A 96 20.49 26.40 16.40
N SER A 97 21.34 27.21 15.76
CA SER A 97 22.70 26.82 15.36
C SER A 97 23.66 26.50 16.52
N TRP A 98 23.28 26.77 17.78
CA TRP A 98 24.12 26.50 18.95
C TRP A 98 23.97 25.07 19.49
N ASN A 99 22.80 24.45 19.27
CA ASN A 99 22.36 23.20 19.91
C ASN A 99 21.64 22.24 18.94
N MET A 100 21.16 22.73 17.81
CA MET A 100 20.55 21.93 16.75
C MET A 100 21.54 21.69 15.60
N PRO A 101 21.78 20.44 15.18
CA PRO A 101 22.62 20.15 14.04
C PRO A 101 22.15 20.84 12.74
N PRO A 102 23.05 21.32 11.86
CA PRO A 102 22.69 22.06 10.65
C PRO A 102 21.74 21.30 9.70
N GLU A 103 21.83 19.97 9.65
CA GLU A 103 20.95 19.13 8.85
C GLU A 103 19.51 19.09 9.38
N ARG A 104 19.31 19.20 10.70
CA ARG A 104 17.97 19.35 11.30
C ARG A 104 17.39 20.72 11.03
N ILE A 105 18.22 21.78 11.11
CA ILE A 105 17.83 23.13 10.70
C ILE A 105 17.40 23.14 9.23
N ALA A 106 18.17 22.50 8.34
CA ALA A 106 17.83 22.37 6.93
C ALA A 106 16.51 21.60 6.71
N LYS A 107 16.28 20.50 7.47
CA LYS A 107 15.00 19.79 7.46
C LYS A 107 13.85 20.66 7.93
N ILE A 108 13.96 21.41 9.02
CA ILE A 108 12.90 22.34 9.46
C ILE A 108 12.60 23.37 8.36
N ARG A 109 13.62 23.94 7.71
CA ARG A 109 13.43 24.88 6.59
C ARG A 109 12.68 24.27 5.41
N GLU A 110 13.00 23.02 5.06
CA GLU A 110 12.25 22.27 4.04
C GLU A 110 10.81 21.99 4.48
N GLY A 111 10.59 21.61 5.74
CA GLY A 111 9.26 21.46 6.33
C GLY A 111 8.43 22.75 6.19
N LEU A 112 8.97 23.91 6.57
CA LEU A 112 8.26 25.19 6.47
C LEU A 112 7.86 25.53 5.02
N ARG A 113 8.67 25.12 4.04
CA ARG A 113 8.38 25.25 2.60
C ARG A 113 7.27 24.28 2.16
N LEU A 114 7.30 23.03 2.64
CA LEU A 114 6.25 22.03 2.37
C LEU A 114 4.92 22.43 3.00
N PHE A 115 4.94 23.05 4.19
CA PHE A 115 3.75 23.54 4.88
C PHE A 115 3.16 24.84 4.30
N ASP A 116 3.55 25.21 3.08
CA ASP A 116 2.94 26.29 2.27
C ASP A 116 2.83 27.64 3.00
N GLY A 117 3.81 27.91 3.88
CA GLY A 117 3.85 29.11 4.71
C GLY A 117 2.81 29.15 5.83
N THR A 118 2.05 28.09 6.10
CA THR A 118 1.02 28.03 7.17
C THR A 118 1.62 27.88 8.57
N ILE A 119 2.86 27.39 8.68
CA ILE A 119 3.66 27.33 9.90
C ILE A 119 4.70 28.46 9.91
N PHE A 120 4.85 29.12 11.06
CA PHE A 120 5.95 30.02 11.40
C PHE A 120 6.85 29.37 12.45
N TRP A 121 8.17 29.60 12.36
CA TRP A 121 9.17 29.10 13.30
C TRP A 121 9.78 30.26 14.11
N GLY A 122 9.71 30.17 15.44
CA GLY A 122 10.19 31.22 16.36
C GLY A 122 11.68 31.57 16.23
N GLN A 123 12.50 30.71 15.62
CA GLN A 123 13.90 30.97 15.24
C GLN A 123 14.06 32.19 14.29
N ASP A 124 12.99 32.64 13.64
CA ASP A 124 12.97 33.81 12.74
C ASP A 124 12.57 35.13 13.44
N TRP A 125 12.16 35.09 14.70
CA TRP A 125 11.98 36.32 15.49
C TRP A 125 13.33 36.98 15.83
N SER A 126 13.28 38.29 16.10
CA SER A 126 14.43 39.06 16.59
C SER A 126 14.98 38.53 17.92
N ARG A 127 14.09 38.08 18.81
CA ARG A 127 14.41 37.20 19.94
C ARG A 127 13.99 35.78 19.56
N LYS A 128 14.98 35.00 19.16
CA LYS A 128 14.83 33.65 18.60
C LYS A 128 14.22 32.67 19.58
N ASP A 129 13.42 31.76 19.05
CA ASP A 129 12.79 30.68 19.79
C ASP A 129 12.79 29.36 18.98
N PRO A 130 13.82 28.52 19.11
CA PRO A 130 14.02 27.38 18.21
C PRO A 130 13.08 26.19 18.49
N MET A 131 12.48 26.09 19.68
CA MET A 131 11.43 25.10 19.99
C MET A 131 10.05 25.48 19.46
N HIS A 132 9.77 26.77 19.26
CA HIS A 132 8.41 27.31 19.08
C HIS A 132 7.95 27.28 17.62
N PHE A 133 6.76 26.74 17.38
CA PHE A 133 6.08 26.74 16.07
C PHE A 133 4.63 27.20 16.21
N GLN A 134 4.11 27.94 15.23
CA GLN A 134 2.76 28.48 15.28
C GLN A 134 2.07 28.59 13.92
N ILE A 135 0.74 28.70 13.93
CA ILE A 135 -0.06 29.08 12.76
C ILE A 135 0.29 30.52 12.34
N ASN A 136 0.64 30.68 11.06
CA ASN A 136 1.19 31.92 10.47
C ASN A 136 0.14 32.83 9.80
N TYR A 137 -1.13 32.46 9.83
CA TYR A 137 -2.23 33.24 9.24
C TYR A 137 -3.36 33.51 10.25
N PRO A 138 -4.10 34.63 10.12
CA PRO A 138 -5.14 35.01 11.06
C PRO A 138 -6.36 34.08 11.04
N GLU A 139 -7.19 34.19 12.08
CA GLU A 139 -8.41 33.41 12.25
C GLU A 139 -9.37 33.65 11.07
N GLY A 140 -9.68 32.58 10.32
CA GLY A 140 -10.52 32.63 9.12
C GLY A 140 -9.80 32.94 7.80
N ASP A 141 -8.46 32.90 7.75
CA ASP A 141 -7.73 33.00 6.48
C ASP A 141 -7.93 31.73 5.62
N PRO A 142 -8.46 31.84 4.38
CA PRO A 142 -8.82 30.68 3.57
C PRO A 142 -7.63 29.81 3.15
N ARG A 143 -6.39 30.29 3.30
CA ARG A 143 -5.18 29.46 3.07
C ARG A 143 -5.02 28.38 4.11
N LEU A 144 -5.51 28.59 5.34
CA LEU A 144 -5.48 27.56 6.37
C LEU A 144 -6.46 26.44 6.03
N ASP A 145 -7.70 26.78 5.67
CA ASP A 145 -8.70 25.78 5.28
C ASP A 145 -8.26 25.01 4.03
N ALA A 146 -7.71 25.71 3.02
CA ALA A 146 -7.17 25.08 1.81
C ALA A 146 -5.97 24.15 2.11
N PHE A 147 -5.10 24.52 3.05
CA PHE A 147 -3.94 23.71 3.41
C PHE A 147 -4.29 22.53 4.33
N ALA A 148 -5.24 22.70 5.26
CA ALA A 148 -5.78 21.59 6.05
C ALA A 148 -6.48 20.56 5.14
N LEU A 149 -7.33 21.01 4.22
CA LEU A 149 -7.95 20.14 3.21
C LEU A 149 -6.91 19.46 2.31
N LYS A 150 -5.80 20.14 1.99
CA LYS A 150 -4.67 19.55 1.25
C LYS A 150 -4.01 18.42 2.05
N LEU A 151 -3.77 18.61 3.35
CA LEU A 151 -3.22 17.58 4.26
C LEU A 151 -4.19 16.39 4.45
N GLU A 152 -5.49 16.67 4.62
CA GLU A 152 -6.56 15.67 4.75
C GLU A 152 -6.73 14.87 3.44
N ASN A 153 -6.54 15.49 2.27
CA ASN A 153 -6.42 14.81 0.97
C ASN A 153 -5.02 14.17 0.76
N GLY A 154 -4.41 13.64 1.83
CA GLY A 154 -3.18 12.84 1.78
C GLY A 154 -1.87 13.58 1.48
N TYR A 155 -1.83 14.91 1.42
CA TYR A 155 -0.58 15.64 1.20
C TYR A 155 0.45 15.35 2.31
N LEU A 156 1.69 15.07 1.90
CA LEU A 156 2.80 14.58 2.74
C LEU A 156 2.56 13.21 3.41
N GLY A 157 1.44 12.52 3.12
CA GLY A 157 1.12 11.20 3.69
C GLY A 157 0.88 11.20 5.20
N ILE A 158 0.44 12.33 5.77
CA ILE A 158 0.33 12.51 7.23
C ILE A 158 -1.08 12.18 7.75
N TYR A 159 -2.11 12.60 7.01
CA TYR A 159 -3.51 12.19 7.19
C TYR A 159 -4.07 11.53 5.93
N ALA A 160 -3.17 11.03 5.07
CA ALA A 160 -3.58 9.92 4.25
C ALA A 160 -3.94 8.80 5.22
N ASP A 161 -5.20 8.37 5.22
CA ASP A 161 -5.48 6.94 5.35
C ASP A 161 -4.53 6.22 4.37
N GLU A 162 -4.02 5.01 4.69
CA GLU A 162 -3.17 4.29 3.72
C GLU A 162 -3.93 4.29 2.38
N PRO A 163 -3.33 4.83 1.31
CA PRO A 163 -4.12 5.40 0.22
C PRO A 163 -5.02 4.34 -0.37
N ASP A 164 -6.33 4.63 -0.43
CA ASP A 164 -7.26 3.98 -1.36
C ASP A 164 -6.58 4.00 -2.74
N ASP A 165 -6.00 2.86 -3.10
CA ASP A 165 -5.22 2.74 -4.31
C ASP A 165 -6.20 2.83 -5.49
N PRO A 166 -6.00 3.72 -6.47
CA PRO A 166 -6.87 3.77 -7.64
C PRO A 166 -6.77 2.50 -8.52
N ASP A 167 -5.81 1.59 -8.27
CA ASP A 167 -5.80 0.21 -8.77
C ASP A 167 -6.45 -0.82 -7.79
N ASP A 168 -6.80 -0.44 -6.56
CA ASP A 168 -7.62 -1.23 -5.61
C ASP A 168 -9.14 -1.07 -5.81
N THR A 169 -9.53 -0.75 -7.05
CA THR A 169 -10.74 -1.41 -7.58
C THR A 169 -10.40 -2.86 -7.91
N TRP A 170 -10.33 -3.70 -6.87
CA TRP A 170 -10.40 -5.15 -7.01
C TRP A 170 -11.60 -5.49 -7.91
N LEU A 171 -11.34 -6.13 -9.06
CA LEU A 171 -12.35 -6.30 -10.11
C LEU A 171 -13.60 -7.01 -9.56
N PRO A 172 -14.82 -6.52 -9.86
CA PRO A 172 -16.00 -6.81 -9.05
C PRO A 172 -16.40 -8.29 -9.08
N GLY A 173 -16.00 -9.03 -8.03
CA GLY A 173 -16.11 -10.49 -7.94
C GLY A 173 -16.75 -11.05 -6.65
N GLY A 174 -17.10 -10.20 -5.68
CA GLY A 174 -17.93 -10.55 -4.52
C GLY A 174 -17.21 -10.96 -3.21
N ALA A 175 -17.80 -10.48 -2.11
CA ALA A 175 -17.72 -10.97 -0.73
C ALA A 175 -16.47 -10.62 0.13
N VAL A 176 -16.57 -9.48 0.81
CA VAL A 176 -16.18 -9.18 2.21
C VAL A 176 -14.73 -9.44 2.63
N GLY A 177 -14.00 -8.38 3.01
CA GLY A 177 -12.80 -8.57 3.83
C GLY A 177 -11.80 -7.43 4.02
N ASP A 178 -11.97 -6.25 3.41
CA ASP A 178 -11.02 -5.14 3.56
C ASP A 178 -11.67 -3.91 4.20
N ASP A 179 -11.45 -3.78 5.51
CA ASP A 179 -11.47 -2.55 6.31
C ASP A 179 -10.49 -2.77 7.50
N GLU A 180 -10.40 -1.82 8.44
CA GLU A 180 -9.43 -1.82 9.55
C GLU A 180 -9.56 -3.00 10.56
N ASN A 181 -10.39 -4.00 10.25
CA ASN A 181 -10.81 -5.08 11.16
C ASN A 181 -10.02 -6.40 11.04
N GLY A 182 -9.02 -6.51 10.15
CA GLY A 182 -8.06 -7.64 10.14
C GLY A 182 -8.05 -8.49 8.86
N THR A 183 -7.07 -9.39 8.73
CA THR A 183 -6.79 -10.14 7.49
C THR A 183 -7.41 -11.53 7.47
N TYR A 184 -8.07 -11.87 6.36
CA TYR A 184 -8.69 -13.18 6.09
C TYR A 184 -7.89 -14.01 5.07
N TRP A 185 -7.96 -15.34 5.18
CA TRP A 185 -7.52 -16.26 4.11
C TRP A 185 -8.17 -17.64 4.19
N ALA A 186 -8.17 -18.32 3.05
CA ALA A 186 -8.44 -19.75 2.97
C ALA A 186 -7.13 -20.54 2.99
N ASP A 187 -7.15 -21.72 3.60
CA ASP A 187 -6.16 -22.76 3.35
C ASP A 187 -6.80 -23.94 2.60
N VAL A 188 -6.09 -24.49 1.61
CA VAL A 188 -6.65 -25.47 0.67
C VAL A 188 -5.69 -26.59 0.30
N SER A 189 -6.27 -27.69 -0.19
CA SER A 189 -5.56 -28.90 -0.59
C SER A 189 -6.18 -29.54 -1.83
N GLN A 190 -5.75 -30.75 -2.21
CA GLN A 190 -6.34 -31.54 -3.29
C GLN A 190 -7.86 -31.79 -3.16
N TYR A 191 -8.44 -31.63 -1.95
CA TYR A 191 -9.86 -31.86 -1.70
C TYR A 191 -10.76 -30.71 -2.19
N GLN A 192 -10.21 -29.50 -2.33
CA GLN A 192 -10.90 -28.35 -2.89
C GLN A 192 -10.77 -28.31 -4.43
N ALA A 193 -11.48 -27.37 -5.07
CA ALA A 193 -11.19 -26.99 -6.45
C ALA A 193 -9.78 -26.37 -6.57
N ALA A 194 -9.23 -26.31 -7.78
CA ALA A 194 -8.04 -25.50 -8.00
C ALA A 194 -8.38 -24.01 -7.95
N VAL A 195 -7.47 -23.20 -7.41
CA VAL A 195 -7.66 -21.75 -7.32
C VAL A 195 -7.71 -21.10 -8.72
N ASN A 196 -8.43 -19.99 -8.82
CA ASN A 196 -8.53 -19.15 -10.00
C ASN A 196 -8.81 -17.69 -9.58
N ASP A 197 -9.01 -16.81 -10.55
CA ASP A 197 -9.21 -15.37 -10.37
C ASP A 197 -10.51 -14.98 -9.62
N LEU A 198 -11.34 -15.94 -9.19
CA LEU A 198 -12.47 -15.69 -8.26
C LEU A 198 -12.03 -15.67 -6.79
N TYR A 199 -10.77 -15.96 -6.47
CA TYR A 199 -10.29 -15.97 -5.10
C TYR A 199 -10.28 -14.56 -4.47
N PRO A 200 -10.99 -14.32 -3.35
CA PRO A 200 -11.25 -12.97 -2.87
C PRO A 200 -10.18 -12.40 -1.91
N HIS A 201 -9.27 -13.22 -1.37
CA HIS A 201 -8.40 -12.78 -0.26
C HIS A 201 -6.97 -12.45 -0.70
N PRO A 202 -6.29 -11.50 -0.04
CA PRO A 202 -4.91 -11.11 -0.37
C PRO A 202 -3.87 -12.18 0.01
N ILE A 203 -4.22 -13.14 0.86
CA ILE A 203 -3.35 -14.24 1.27
C ILE A 203 -4.04 -15.55 0.87
N LEU A 204 -3.31 -16.48 0.28
CA LEU A 204 -3.76 -17.87 0.04
C LEU A 204 -2.77 -18.82 0.70
N VAL A 205 -3.28 -19.89 1.32
CA VAL A 205 -2.45 -20.97 1.83
C VAL A 205 -2.79 -22.28 1.10
N ALA A 206 -1.79 -23.04 0.64
CA ALA A 206 -2.04 -24.31 -0.06
C ALA A 206 -1.12 -25.44 0.39
N ARG A 207 -1.63 -26.67 0.42
CA ARG A 207 -0.83 -27.84 0.78
C ARG A 207 0.14 -28.23 -0.33
N SER A 208 1.41 -28.42 0.01
CA SER A 208 2.38 -29.09 -0.87
C SER A 208 2.28 -30.61 -0.74
N ASN A 209 2.29 -31.16 0.47
CA ASN A 209 2.37 -32.60 0.71
C ASN A 209 1.79 -33.00 2.07
N SER A 210 1.57 -34.31 2.24
CA SER A 210 1.30 -34.96 3.53
C SER A 210 2.31 -36.08 3.74
N GLY A 211 3.32 -35.83 4.58
CA GLY A 211 4.48 -36.72 4.68
C GLY A 211 5.18 -36.92 3.34
N ASN A 212 5.27 -38.19 2.91
CA ASN A 212 5.87 -38.63 1.65
C ASN A 212 4.99 -38.44 0.39
N VAL A 213 3.77 -37.88 0.51
CA VAL A 213 2.79 -37.84 -0.58
C VAL A 213 2.59 -36.41 -1.08
N GLU A 214 2.94 -36.14 -2.35
CA GLU A 214 2.61 -34.89 -3.03
C GLU A 214 1.09 -34.63 -3.03
N ASP A 215 0.66 -33.42 -2.70
CA ASP A 215 -0.72 -32.98 -2.90
C ASP A 215 -0.97 -32.79 -4.39
N THR A 216 -1.96 -33.51 -4.92
CA THR A 216 -2.19 -33.59 -6.38
C THR A 216 -2.65 -32.28 -7.02
N ARG A 217 -2.99 -31.24 -6.25
CA ARG A 217 -3.32 -29.91 -6.78
C ARG A 217 -2.23 -28.87 -6.58
N PHE A 218 -1.18 -29.17 -5.81
CA PHE A 218 -0.17 -28.17 -5.44
C PHE A 218 0.38 -27.41 -6.65
N PHE A 219 0.84 -28.11 -7.70
CA PHE A 219 1.45 -27.44 -8.86
C PHE A 219 0.48 -26.52 -9.63
N GLN A 220 -0.81 -26.85 -9.68
CA GLN A 220 -1.82 -26.00 -10.30
C GLN A 220 -2.06 -24.73 -9.46
N ASN A 221 -2.20 -24.89 -8.14
CA ASN A 221 -2.37 -23.76 -7.22
C ASN A 221 -1.12 -22.89 -7.15
N ALA A 222 0.07 -23.49 -7.16
CA ALA A 222 1.36 -22.80 -7.17
C ALA A 222 1.62 -22.03 -8.47
N GLN A 223 1.23 -22.57 -9.64
CA GLN A 223 1.32 -21.86 -10.91
C GLN A 223 0.46 -20.59 -10.91
N TRP A 224 -0.80 -20.69 -10.44
CA TRP A 224 -1.66 -19.52 -10.28
C TRP A 224 -1.11 -18.55 -9.24
N ALA A 225 -0.72 -19.04 -8.06
CA ALA A 225 -0.21 -18.21 -6.98
C ALA A 225 1.06 -17.44 -7.40
N LYS A 226 1.97 -18.07 -8.16
CA LYS A 226 3.13 -17.36 -8.72
C LYS A 226 2.68 -16.18 -9.60
N ALA A 227 1.79 -16.42 -10.56
CA ALA A 227 1.28 -15.36 -11.43
C ALA A 227 0.50 -14.26 -10.66
N ALA A 228 -0.20 -14.64 -9.59
CA ALA A 228 -0.92 -13.71 -8.72
C ALA A 228 0.02 -12.86 -7.84
N LEU A 229 1.15 -13.42 -7.38
CA LEU A 229 2.21 -12.68 -6.67
C LEU A 229 2.97 -11.72 -7.60
N ASP A 230 3.30 -12.19 -8.82
CA ASP A 230 3.98 -11.42 -9.86
C ASP A 230 3.10 -10.20 -10.26
N SER A 231 1.83 -10.43 -10.59
CA SER A 231 0.87 -9.35 -10.95
C SER A 231 0.53 -8.43 -9.77
N GLY A 232 0.32 -8.99 -8.57
CA GLY A 232 -0.02 -8.23 -7.37
C GLY A 232 -1.35 -8.59 -6.74
N ARG A 233 -2.18 -9.37 -7.44
CA ARG A 233 -3.44 -9.94 -6.93
C ARG A 233 -3.27 -10.67 -5.59
N LEU A 234 -2.09 -11.25 -5.33
CA LEU A 234 -1.79 -11.92 -4.08
C LEU A 234 -0.68 -11.16 -3.33
N ALA A 235 -0.91 -10.89 -2.05
CA ALA A 235 0.04 -10.26 -1.14
C ALA A 235 1.06 -11.27 -0.60
N ALA A 236 0.64 -12.50 -0.30
CA ALA A 236 1.54 -13.61 0.01
C ALA A 236 0.91 -14.98 -0.26
N PHE A 237 1.77 -15.96 -0.52
CA PHE A 237 1.37 -17.36 -0.64
C PHE A 237 2.00 -18.18 0.48
N GLY A 238 1.17 -18.70 1.38
CA GLY A 238 1.59 -19.71 2.33
C GLY A 238 1.60 -21.08 1.68
N VAL A 239 2.62 -21.88 1.95
CA VAL A 239 2.61 -23.29 1.58
C VAL A 239 2.77 -24.13 2.83
N TYR A 240 1.85 -25.06 3.04
CA TYR A 240 1.89 -25.93 4.20
C TYR A 240 2.16 -27.39 3.82
N TYR A 241 2.73 -28.14 4.75
CA TYR A 241 2.80 -29.59 4.63
C TYR A 241 2.26 -30.22 5.91
N PHE A 242 1.41 -31.22 5.74
CA PHE A 242 0.87 -32.00 6.86
C PHE A 242 1.98 -32.93 7.35
N PHE A 243 2.48 -32.68 8.56
CA PHE A 243 3.56 -33.44 9.17
C PHE A 243 3.16 -34.90 9.41
N ARG A 244 4.04 -35.84 9.05
CA ARG A 244 3.91 -37.26 9.38
C ARG A 244 5.23 -37.77 9.96
N PRO A 245 5.25 -38.34 11.18
CA PRO A 245 6.49 -38.81 11.80
C PRO A 245 7.26 -39.81 10.94
N GLY A 246 8.57 -39.63 10.83
CA GLY A 246 9.50 -40.46 10.07
C GLY A 246 9.35 -40.35 8.55
N GLN A 247 8.86 -39.23 8.02
CA GLN A 247 8.63 -39.02 6.57
C GLN A 247 9.38 -37.80 6.03
N ALA A 248 9.37 -37.63 4.71
CA ALA A 248 10.12 -36.57 4.02
C ALA A 248 9.64 -35.16 4.36
N ASN A 249 8.36 -34.96 4.69
CA ASN A 249 7.81 -33.72 5.26
C ASN A 249 8.37 -32.43 4.61
N CYS A 250 9.24 -31.69 5.30
CA CYS A 250 9.83 -30.44 4.84
C CYS A 250 10.77 -30.59 3.62
N ASP A 251 11.39 -31.75 3.42
CA ASP A 251 12.27 -32.02 2.27
C ASP A 251 11.44 -32.16 0.99
N LEU A 252 10.35 -32.92 1.01
CA LEU A 252 9.42 -33.00 -0.13
C LEU A 252 8.74 -31.66 -0.38
N HIS A 253 8.32 -30.95 0.67
CA HIS A 253 7.80 -29.58 0.58
C HIS A 253 8.76 -28.64 -0.16
N LYS A 254 10.05 -28.69 0.20
CA LYS A 254 11.12 -27.92 -0.45
C LYS A 254 11.31 -28.34 -1.92
N GLU A 255 11.37 -29.63 -2.22
CA GLU A 255 11.48 -30.13 -3.60
C GLU A 255 10.32 -29.63 -4.48
N MET A 256 9.10 -29.66 -3.96
CA MET A 256 7.91 -29.17 -4.67
C MET A 256 7.94 -27.65 -4.87
N LEU A 257 8.34 -26.87 -3.86
CA LEU A 257 8.54 -25.41 -3.98
C LEU A 257 9.64 -25.05 -5.00
N VAL A 258 10.74 -25.80 -5.04
CA VAL A 258 11.81 -25.62 -6.04
C VAL A 258 11.27 -25.89 -7.45
N LYS A 259 10.58 -27.02 -7.63
CA LYS A 259 9.96 -27.44 -8.90
C LYS A 259 8.86 -26.47 -9.38
N ALA A 260 8.17 -25.78 -8.46
CA ALA A 260 7.20 -24.75 -8.76
C ALA A 260 7.81 -23.35 -9.01
N GLY A 261 9.13 -23.16 -8.82
CA GLY A 261 9.77 -21.84 -8.93
C GLY A 261 9.39 -20.86 -7.81
N LEU A 262 9.00 -21.37 -6.64
CA LEU A 262 8.54 -20.60 -5.48
C LEU A 262 9.46 -20.72 -4.25
N TRP A 263 10.47 -21.60 -4.29
CA TRP A 263 11.45 -21.72 -3.21
C TRP A 263 12.22 -20.41 -3.02
N GLN A 264 12.32 -19.95 -1.76
CA GLN A 264 12.88 -18.64 -1.39
C GLN A 264 12.24 -17.42 -2.09
N HIS A 265 11.06 -17.57 -2.72
CA HIS A 265 10.36 -16.43 -3.30
C HIS A 265 10.06 -15.38 -2.22
N PRO A 266 10.32 -14.08 -2.46
CA PRO A 266 10.28 -13.06 -1.40
C PRO A 266 8.89 -12.88 -0.78
N ARG A 267 7.82 -13.41 -1.37
CA ARG A 267 6.44 -13.33 -0.85
C ARG A 267 5.81 -14.71 -0.54
N VAL A 268 6.64 -15.74 -0.35
CA VAL A 268 6.23 -17.08 0.11
C VAL A 268 6.67 -17.32 1.56
N PHE A 269 5.86 -18.06 2.33
CA PHE A 269 6.20 -18.56 3.66
C PHE A 269 5.75 -20.03 3.84
N THR A 270 6.36 -20.75 4.77
CA THR A 270 6.03 -22.14 5.10
C THR A 270 5.19 -22.21 6.37
N MET A 271 4.18 -23.07 6.37
CA MET A 271 3.47 -23.50 7.59
C MET A 271 3.71 -25.00 7.86
N ILE A 272 4.22 -25.32 9.04
CA ILE A 272 4.36 -26.70 9.51
C ILE A 272 3.04 -27.10 10.16
N ASP A 273 2.30 -28.00 9.52
CA ASP A 273 0.96 -28.40 9.96
C ASP A 273 1.02 -29.67 10.82
N VAL A 274 0.69 -29.53 12.12
CA VAL A 274 0.85 -30.58 13.13
C VAL A 274 -0.51 -30.94 13.73
N GLU A 275 -1.08 -32.04 13.23
CA GLU A 275 -2.37 -32.58 13.65
C GLU A 275 -2.34 -34.10 13.85
N GLY A 276 -3.33 -34.61 14.58
CA GLY A 276 -3.42 -36.03 14.93
C GLY A 276 -3.85 -36.98 13.81
N ASP A 277 -4.30 -36.50 12.64
CA ASP A 277 -4.92 -37.32 11.57
C ASP A 277 -6.02 -38.25 12.14
N GLY A 278 -7.01 -37.67 12.84
CA GLY A 278 -8.04 -38.43 13.56
C GLY A 278 -7.50 -39.31 14.70
N GLY A 279 -6.33 -38.94 15.25
CA GLY A 279 -5.59 -39.69 16.25
C GLY A 279 -4.76 -40.86 15.70
N LYS A 280 -4.44 -40.93 14.40
CA LYS A 280 -3.43 -41.87 13.88
C LYS A 280 -2.01 -41.45 14.28
N ILE A 281 -1.76 -40.14 14.37
CA ILE A 281 -0.53 -39.55 14.92
C ILE A 281 -0.77 -39.28 16.41
N ARG A 282 0.16 -39.72 17.27
CA ARG A 282 0.07 -39.62 18.73
C ARG A 282 1.46 -39.57 19.36
N GLY A 283 1.54 -39.09 20.60
CA GLY A 283 2.82 -38.91 21.31
C GLY A 283 3.49 -37.59 20.97
N ASP A 284 4.67 -37.34 21.53
CA ASP A 284 5.43 -36.10 21.34
C ASP A 284 6.44 -36.25 20.21
N HIS A 285 6.31 -35.41 19.18
CA HIS A 285 7.16 -35.36 18.00
C HIS A 285 8.02 -34.09 17.95
N SER A 286 8.06 -33.32 19.05
CA SER A 286 8.84 -32.07 19.16
C SER A 286 10.27 -32.15 18.63
N ALA A 287 10.98 -33.26 18.85
CA ALA A 287 12.36 -33.39 18.39
C ALA A 287 12.49 -33.37 16.86
N GLU A 288 11.57 -34.03 16.16
CA GLU A 288 11.54 -34.12 14.69
C GLU A 288 11.04 -32.79 14.10
N ILE A 289 9.91 -32.28 14.61
CA ILE A 289 9.30 -31.03 14.12
C ILE A 289 10.25 -29.83 14.33
N ASN A 290 10.98 -29.80 15.45
CA ASN A 290 11.96 -28.73 15.70
C ASN A 290 13.22 -28.84 14.83
N ASP A 291 13.61 -30.04 14.38
CA ASP A 291 14.67 -30.21 13.38
C ASP A 291 14.20 -29.68 12.02
N GLU A 292 13.00 -30.07 11.57
CA GLU A 292 12.41 -29.57 10.32
C GLU A 292 12.28 -28.05 10.31
N TYR A 293 11.73 -27.46 11.38
CA TYR A 293 11.70 -26.01 11.59
C TYR A 293 13.10 -25.41 11.49
N SER A 294 14.10 -25.98 12.18
CA SER A 294 15.47 -25.45 12.17
C SER A 294 16.11 -25.50 10.79
N ARG A 295 15.82 -26.54 9.99
CA ARG A 295 16.27 -26.67 8.60
C ARG A 295 15.59 -25.64 7.69
N LEU A 296 14.28 -25.48 7.79
CA LEU A 296 13.53 -24.47 7.03
C LEU A 296 13.99 -23.04 7.38
N VAL A 297 14.13 -22.70 8.66
CA VAL A 297 14.60 -21.37 9.11
C VAL A 297 16.00 -21.07 8.60
N LYS A 298 16.90 -22.06 8.63
CA LYS A 298 18.26 -21.94 8.07
C LYS A 298 18.22 -21.70 6.56
N ASP A 299 17.37 -22.41 5.83
CA ASP A 299 17.26 -22.31 4.38
C ASP A 299 16.57 -21.02 3.91
N TYR A 300 15.60 -20.49 4.66
CA TYR A 300 15.01 -19.17 4.42
C TYR A 300 15.92 -18.02 4.86
N GLY A 301 16.88 -18.27 5.76
CA GLY A 301 17.67 -17.23 6.42
C GLY A 301 16.85 -16.33 7.35
N ASN A 302 15.57 -16.66 7.59
CA ASN A 302 14.64 -15.83 8.35
C ASN A 302 13.58 -16.69 9.06
N ALA A 303 13.57 -16.63 10.40
CA ALA A 303 12.64 -17.40 11.22
C ALA A 303 11.16 -16.98 11.06
N ASN A 304 10.89 -15.74 10.67
CA ASN A 304 9.52 -15.26 10.48
C ASN A 304 8.82 -15.87 9.25
N ARG A 305 9.56 -16.55 8.37
CA ARG A 305 9.03 -17.27 7.20
C ARG A 305 8.57 -18.70 7.48
N VAL A 306 8.73 -19.17 8.72
CA VAL A 306 8.30 -20.50 9.13
C VAL A 306 7.35 -20.37 10.31
N ILE A 307 6.07 -20.63 10.06
CA ILE A 307 5.01 -20.65 11.07
C ILE A 307 4.58 -22.10 11.33
N GLY A 308 3.79 -22.32 12.38
CA GLY A 308 3.17 -23.62 12.65
C GLY A 308 1.64 -23.53 12.66
N TYR A 309 0.99 -24.67 12.46
CA TYR A 309 -0.39 -24.92 12.85
C TYR A 309 -0.39 -26.01 13.93
N LEU A 310 -1.18 -25.81 14.99
CA LEU A 310 -1.36 -26.80 16.04
C LEU A 310 -2.71 -26.61 16.71
N ASN A 311 -3.47 -27.69 16.87
CA ASN A 311 -4.71 -27.72 17.66
C ASN A 311 -4.42 -28.15 19.11
N PRO A 312 -4.27 -27.22 20.08
CA PRO A 312 -3.92 -27.59 21.46
C PRO A 312 -5.08 -28.25 22.23
N ARG A 313 -6.30 -28.28 21.68
CA ARG A 313 -7.45 -28.96 22.29
C ARG A 313 -7.58 -30.41 21.81
N ALA A 314 -7.38 -30.66 20.52
CA ALA A 314 -7.41 -32.00 19.94
C ALA A 314 -6.09 -32.75 20.15
N ASP A 315 -4.97 -32.05 19.94
CA ASP A 315 -3.62 -32.62 19.79
C ASP A 315 -2.58 -32.04 20.77
N PRO A 316 -2.89 -31.87 22.08
CA PRO A 316 -2.01 -31.21 23.05
C PRO A 316 -0.63 -31.88 23.23
N SER A 317 -0.47 -33.14 22.83
CA SER A 317 0.77 -33.89 23.01
C SER A 317 1.73 -33.84 21.83
N LEU A 318 1.32 -33.38 20.64
CA LEU A 318 2.10 -33.63 19.41
C LEU A 318 3.38 -32.81 19.29
N TRP A 319 3.38 -31.57 19.81
CA TRP A 319 4.49 -30.64 19.70
C TRP A 319 4.67 -29.90 21.03
N THR A 320 5.09 -30.61 22.10
CA THR A 320 5.05 -30.07 23.47
C THR A 320 6.08 -28.97 23.70
N GLN A 321 7.30 -29.18 23.19
CA GLN A 321 8.43 -28.25 23.20
C GLN A 321 8.52 -27.57 21.83
N ARG A 322 8.24 -26.26 21.79
CA ARG A 322 8.24 -25.45 20.56
C ARG A 322 9.33 -24.36 20.63
N PRO A 323 9.83 -23.85 19.49
CA PRO A 323 10.71 -22.68 19.48
C PRO A 323 10.00 -21.48 20.12
N GLY A 324 10.69 -20.74 20.99
CA GLY A 324 10.08 -19.68 21.81
C GLY A 324 9.52 -18.48 21.01
N ASN A 325 9.94 -18.32 19.76
CA ASN A 325 9.48 -17.29 18.83
C ASN A 325 8.55 -17.82 17.72
N LEU A 326 8.13 -19.09 17.79
CA LEU A 326 7.27 -19.70 16.79
C LEU A 326 5.89 -19.01 16.76
N LYS A 327 5.49 -18.57 15.57
CA LYS A 327 4.18 -18.01 15.27
C LYS A 327 3.24 -19.15 14.92
N LEU A 328 2.04 -19.16 15.50
CA LEU A 328 1.05 -20.23 15.34
C LEU A 328 -0.29 -19.72 14.79
N VAL A 329 -0.83 -20.46 13.83
CA VAL A 329 -2.27 -20.55 13.58
C VAL A 329 -2.83 -21.58 14.55
N VAL A 330 -3.86 -21.22 15.31
CA VAL A 330 -4.47 -22.10 16.31
C VAL A 330 -5.98 -22.20 16.04
N PRO A 331 -6.52 -23.38 15.65
CA PRO A 331 -7.92 -23.51 15.27
C PRO A 331 -8.87 -23.29 16.45
N HIS A 332 -9.99 -22.62 16.18
CA HIS A 332 -11.13 -22.48 17.07
C HIS A 332 -12.40 -22.39 16.22
N TYR A 333 -12.98 -23.54 15.86
CA TYR A 333 -14.13 -23.64 14.95
C TYR A 333 -15.45 -23.15 15.58
N ASN A 334 -15.58 -21.84 15.77
CA ASN A 334 -16.76 -21.17 16.31
C ASN A 334 -17.55 -20.38 15.25
N ASN A 335 -17.02 -20.22 14.04
CA ASN A 335 -17.55 -19.39 12.95
C ASN A 335 -17.61 -17.88 13.30
N ASP A 336 -16.74 -17.42 14.20
CA ASP A 336 -16.73 -16.05 14.72
C ASP A 336 -15.29 -15.50 14.67
N PRO A 337 -14.90 -14.79 13.59
CA PRO A 337 -13.54 -14.32 13.37
C PRO A 337 -13.11 -13.32 14.46
N GLY A 338 -11.87 -13.43 14.90
CA GLY A 338 -11.29 -12.66 16.00
C GLY A 338 -11.63 -13.21 17.40
N ASN A 339 -12.77 -13.88 17.56
CA ASN A 339 -13.14 -14.54 18.80
C ASN A 339 -12.36 -15.87 18.97
N SER A 340 -11.17 -15.81 19.56
CA SER A 340 -10.38 -17.00 19.87
C SER A 340 -9.77 -16.93 21.26
N TYR A 341 -9.46 -18.10 21.82
CA TYR A 341 -8.79 -18.20 23.11
C TYR A 341 -7.29 -17.94 22.96
N ASP A 342 -6.69 -17.32 23.95
CA ASP A 342 -5.24 -17.06 23.92
C ASP A 342 -4.42 -18.34 24.06
N PHE A 343 -3.35 -18.41 23.29
CA PHE A 343 -2.39 -19.51 23.30
C PHE A 343 -0.98 -18.98 22.97
N PRO A 344 0.09 -19.43 23.66
CA PRO A 344 1.44 -18.92 23.42
C PRO A 344 1.87 -19.10 21.96
N GLY A 345 2.23 -17.98 21.30
CA GLY A 345 2.61 -17.93 19.89
C GLY A 345 1.45 -17.75 18.91
N ARG A 346 0.18 -17.82 19.34
CA ARG A 346 -0.98 -17.58 18.47
C ARG A 346 -0.94 -16.15 17.93
N PHE A 347 -0.92 -16.02 16.60
CA PHE A 347 -1.21 -14.75 15.92
C PHE A 347 -2.56 -14.79 15.19
N ALA A 348 -3.01 -15.99 14.79
CA ALA A 348 -4.22 -16.19 14.00
C ALA A 348 -5.02 -17.42 14.47
N HIS A 349 -6.25 -17.55 13.98
CA HIS A 349 -7.04 -18.77 14.13
C HIS A 349 -7.72 -19.18 12.83
N GLN A 350 -7.77 -20.48 12.60
CA GLN A 350 -8.73 -21.08 11.67
C GLN A 350 -10.07 -21.13 12.41
N TYR A 351 -11.04 -20.32 11.98
CA TYR A 351 -12.28 -20.07 12.71
C TYR A 351 -13.45 -20.92 12.24
N SER A 352 -13.30 -21.60 11.10
CA SER A 352 -14.30 -22.47 10.49
C SER A 352 -13.68 -23.38 9.42
N ASP A 353 -14.31 -24.51 9.17
CA ASP A 353 -14.02 -25.54 8.15
C ASP A 353 -15.03 -25.52 6.98
N ARG A 354 -15.94 -24.53 6.95
CA ARG A 354 -17.14 -24.54 6.08
C ARG A 354 -17.60 -23.17 5.58
N ILE A 355 -16.72 -22.17 5.55
CA ILE A 355 -17.05 -20.86 4.96
C ILE A 355 -17.02 -21.00 3.44
N ASP A 356 -18.02 -20.44 2.78
CA ASP A 356 -18.07 -20.42 1.32
C ASP A 356 -17.03 -19.42 0.78
N CYS A 357 -15.97 -19.92 0.17
CA CYS A 357 -14.90 -19.13 -0.42
C CYS A 357 -14.71 -19.55 -1.89
N ALA A 358 -14.83 -18.61 -2.82
CA ALA A 358 -14.64 -18.91 -4.24
C ALA A 358 -13.16 -19.16 -4.56
N PRO A 359 -12.82 -20.08 -5.48
CA PRO A 359 -13.68 -21.00 -6.22
C PRO A 359 -13.92 -22.35 -5.51
N PHE A 360 -13.54 -22.47 -4.23
CA PHE A 360 -13.48 -23.74 -3.50
C PHE A 360 -14.84 -24.25 -3.02
N GLY A 361 -15.79 -23.34 -2.78
CA GLY A 361 -17.01 -23.63 -2.03
C GLY A 361 -16.74 -23.55 -0.53
N ALA A 362 -17.45 -24.37 0.26
CA ALA A 362 -17.18 -24.52 1.69
C ALA A 362 -15.74 -25.04 1.95
N CYS A 363 -14.90 -24.23 2.57
CA CYS A 363 -13.53 -24.58 2.93
C CYS A 363 -13.09 -24.00 4.29
N ASP A 364 -11.86 -24.34 4.66
CA ASP A 364 -11.18 -23.81 5.83
C ASP A 364 -10.93 -22.30 5.69
N ALA A 365 -11.24 -21.56 6.75
CA ALA A 365 -11.17 -20.11 6.79
C ALA A 365 -10.44 -19.62 8.04
N ASN A 366 -9.55 -18.67 7.83
CA ASN A 366 -8.61 -18.15 8.82
C ASN A 366 -8.73 -16.65 8.95
N PHE A 367 -8.36 -16.16 10.13
CA PHE A 367 -8.37 -14.74 10.46
C PHE A 367 -7.24 -14.36 11.42
N THR A 368 -6.72 -13.15 11.26
CA THR A 368 -5.95 -12.41 12.26
C THR A 368 -6.51 -11.00 12.41
N GLY A 369 -6.50 -10.46 13.63
CA GLY A 369 -6.84 -9.05 13.88
C GLY A 369 -5.76 -8.07 13.42
N MET A 370 -4.64 -8.55 12.86
CA MET A 370 -3.64 -7.74 12.19
C MET A 370 -4.16 -7.26 10.83
N SER A 371 -3.92 -6.00 10.50
CA SER A 371 -3.99 -5.50 9.12
C SER A 371 -3.05 -6.31 8.21
N LEU A 372 -3.29 -6.24 6.90
CA LEU A 372 -2.44 -6.94 5.93
C LEU A 372 -0.97 -6.54 6.07
N ASN A 373 -0.68 -5.26 6.26
CA ASN A 373 0.68 -4.76 6.42
C ASN A 373 1.36 -5.23 7.72
N GLU A 374 0.64 -5.28 8.84
CA GLU A 374 1.16 -5.87 10.08
C GLU A 374 1.44 -7.37 9.93
N LEU A 375 0.59 -8.11 9.22
CA LEU A 375 0.81 -9.54 8.92
C LEU A 375 2.04 -9.73 8.02
N LEU A 376 2.21 -8.93 6.97
CA LEU A 376 3.38 -8.97 6.09
C LEU A 376 4.67 -8.64 6.87
N ASP A 377 4.68 -7.58 7.66
CA ASP A 377 5.82 -7.20 8.52
C ASP A 377 6.14 -8.31 9.53
N MET A 378 5.12 -8.90 10.16
CA MET A 378 5.25 -10.01 11.11
C MET A 378 5.93 -11.23 10.46
N LEU A 379 5.57 -11.54 9.21
CA LEU A 379 6.19 -12.60 8.40
C LEU A 379 7.52 -12.16 7.76
N SER A 380 7.92 -10.89 7.93
CA SER A 380 9.03 -10.26 7.22
C SER A 380 8.94 -10.44 5.70
N ILE A 381 7.72 -10.37 5.17
CA ILE A 381 7.43 -10.25 3.75
C ILE A 381 7.62 -8.78 3.40
N PRO A 382 8.47 -8.44 2.42
CA PRO A 382 8.57 -7.06 1.98
C PRO A 382 7.19 -6.63 1.52
N ARG A 383 6.70 -5.55 2.13
CA ARG A 383 5.63 -4.73 1.56
C ARG A 383 6.01 -4.45 0.10
N ARG A 384 5.03 -4.30 -0.79
CA ARG A 384 5.32 -3.73 -2.11
C ARG A 384 5.78 -2.29 -1.85
N THR A 385 7.09 -2.05 -1.89
CA THR A 385 7.59 -0.70 -2.15
C THR A 385 6.92 -0.23 -3.44
N PRO A 386 6.49 1.04 -3.55
CA PRO A 386 6.08 1.62 -4.82
C PRO A 386 7.33 1.78 -5.71
N VAL A 387 7.82 0.65 -6.21
CA VAL A 387 8.57 0.59 -7.46
C VAL A 387 7.53 0.99 -8.49
N MET A 388 7.62 2.21 -9.02
CA MET A 388 6.90 2.58 -10.24
C MET A 388 7.09 1.42 -11.22
N SER A 389 5.99 0.85 -11.71
CA SER A 389 6.00 -0.33 -12.58
C SER A 389 7.13 -0.20 -13.59
N THR A 390 8.07 -1.14 -13.60
CA THR A 390 9.22 -1.00 -14.48
C THR A 390 8.73 -0.95 -15.93
N ALA A 391 9.54 -0.40 -16.83
CA ALA A 391 9.19 -0.40 -18.25
C ALA A 391 8.83 -1.82 -18.72
N ASP A 392 9.51 -2.84 -18.17
CA ASP A 392 9.29 -4.24 -18.46
C ASP A 392 7.99 -4.81 -17.84
N ASP A 393 7.60 -4.39 -16.62
CA ASP A 393 6.31 -4.77 -16.02
C ASP A 393 5.13 -4.21 -16.81
N ILE A 394 5.21 -2.93 -17.18
CA ILE A 394 4.24 -2.26 -18.06
C ILE A 394 4.21 -2.97 -19.42
N LEU A 395 5.37 -3.28 -20.01
CA LEU A 395 5.45 -4.01 -21.27
C LEU A 395 4.86 -5.42 -21.18
N PHE A 396 5.05 -6.15 -20.07
CA PHE A 396 4.51 -7.49 -19.86
C PHE A 396 2.99 -7.49 -19.70
N GLN A 397 2.44 -6.59 -18.88
CA GLN A 397 0.99 -6.40 -18.76
C GLN A 397 0.34 -6.06 -20.11
N LEU A 398 1.06 -5.31 -20.95
CA LEU A 398 0.58 -4.83 -22.23
C LEU A 398 0.75 -5.83 -23.39
N ARG A 399 1.80 -6.65 -23.40
CA ARG A 399 2.15 -7.57 -24.50
C ARG A 399 1.88 -9.05 -24.22
N GLY A 400 1.84 -9.46 -22.94
CA GLY A 400 1.91 -10.87 -22.54
C GLY A 400 3.34 -11.41 -22.53
N SER A 401 3.49 -12.73 -22.36
CA SER A 401 4.82 -13.37 -22.28
C SER A 401 5.45 -13.65 -23.63
N ASP A 402 6.78 -13.52 -23.72
CA ASP A 402 7.58 -13.80 -24.94
C ASP A 402 7.50 -15.26 -25.47
N GLN A 403 6.86 -16.18 -24.74
CA GLN A 403 6.66 -17.56 -25.17
C GLN A 403 5.29 -17.83 -25.83
N ASP A 404 4.42 -16.83 -25.96
CA ASP A 404 3.10 -17.01 -26.60
C ASP A 404 3.29 -17.17 -28.13
N SER A 405 3.15 -18.42 -28.60
CA SER A 405 3.90 -18.92 -29.75
C SER A 405 3.24 -18.65 -31.12
N LEU A 406 3.08 -17.38 -31.50
CA LEU A 406 2.80 -16.99 -32.90
C LEU A 406 3.68 -15.81 -33.32
N ALA A 407 4.64 -16.08 -34.20
CA ALA A 407 5.71 -15.17 -34.57
C ALA A 407 5.22 -13.84 -35.19
N GLY A 408 5.65 -12.72 -34.61
CA GLY A 408 5.62 -11.40 -35.25
C GLY A 408 4.76 -10.31 -34.59
N ASN A 409 4.10 -10.57 -33.46
CA ASN A 409 3.17 -9.62 -32.85
C ASN A 409 3.80 -8.79 -31.70
N THR A 410 4.08 -7.52 -31.97
CA THR A 410 4.20 -6.44 -30.94
C THR A 410 2.81 -5.88 -30.55
N GLY A 411 1.77 -6.70 -30.67
CA GLY A 411 0.36 -6.33 -30.49
C GLY A 411 -0.06 -6.38 -29.03
N PHE A 412 -0.90 -5.43 -28.62
CA PHE A 412 -1.29 -5.24 -27.23
C PHE A 412 -2.59 -5.99 -26.96
N VAL A 413 -2.68 -6.74 -25.85
CA VAL A 413 -3.75 -7.73 -25.64
C VAL A 413 -5.15 -7.10 -25.56
N GLY A 414 -5.25 -5.86 -25.05
CA GLY A 414 -6.52 -5.15 -24.87
C GLY A 414 -7.06 -4.39 -26.10
N LEU A 415 -6.29 -4.24 -27.19
CA LEU A 415 -6.65 -3.37 -28.32
C LEU A 415 -7.26 -4.17 -29.48
N ARG A 416 -8.60 -4.17 -29.55
CA ARG A 416 -9.35 -4.81 -30.64
C ARG A 416 -9.26 -4.01 -31.95
N PRO A 417 -8.92 -4.65 -33.09
CA PRO A 417 -9.03 -4.06 -34.41
C PRO A 417 -10.49 -3.85 -34.83
N TYR A 418 -10.73 -2.80 -35.63
CA TYR A 418 -12.05 -2.51 -36.20
C TYR A 418 -12.43 -3.59 -37.24
N ASP A 419 -13.50 -4.35 -36.98
CA ASP A 419 -13.92 -5.52 -37.75
C ASP A 419 -12.77 -6.50 -38.14
N GLY A 420 -11.77 -6.61 -37.27
CA GLY A 420 -10.60 -7.47 -37.51
C GLY A 420 -9.56 -6.91 -38.49
N TYR A 421 -9.67 -5.65 -38.94
CA TYR A 421 -8.78 -5.07 -39.95
C TYR A 421 -7.86 -3.97 -39.39
N SER A 422 -6.58 -3.98 -39.79
CA SER A 422 -5.64 -2.88 -39.53
C SER A 422 -5.52 -2.00 -40.77
N GLN A 423 -6.00 -0.76 -40.66
CA GLN A 423 -5.83 0.25 -41.72
C GLN A 423 -4.36 0.64 -41.94
N PHE A 424 -3.52 0.50 -40.92
CA PHE A 424 -2.10 0.85 -40.98
C PHE A 424 -1.24 -0.23 -41.68
N LEU A 425 -1.62 -1.50 -41.56
CA LEU A 425 -0.96 -2.62 -42.26
C LEU A 425 -1.66 -3.07 -43.55
N GLY A 426 -2.88 -2.60 -43.81
CA GLY A 426 -3.68 -3.00 -44.97
C GLY A 426 -4.04 -4.49 -44.98
N ARG A 427 -4.28 -5.10 -43.80
CA ARG A 427 -4.61 -6.53 -43.67
C ARG A 427 -5.45 -6.82 -42.43
N PHE A 428 -6.12 -7.97 -42.44
CA PHE A 428 -6.75 -8.52 -41.25
C PHE A 428 -5.71 -8.93 -40.19
N VAL A 429 -6.00 -8.62 -38.93
CA VAL A 429 -5.21 -8.93 -37.74
C VAL A 429 -6.15 -9.17 -36.55
N ASP A 430 -5.76 -10.04 -35.61
CA ASP A 430 -6.59 -10.32 -34.43
C ASP A 430 -6.44 -9.25 -33.33
N ARG A 431 -5.33 -8.49 -33.34
CA ARG A 431 -4.93 -7.49 -32.34
C ARG A 431 -4.18 -6.34 -33.02
N GLN A 432 -4.21 -5.13 -32.43
CA GLN A 432 -3.41 -3.97 -32.90
C GLN A 432 -2.29 -3.61 -31.92
N SER A 433 -1.22 -2.98 -32.41
CA SER A 433 -0.24 -2.30 -31.56
C SER A 433 -0.69 -0.89 -31.17
N ILE A 434 -0.12 -0.30 -30.10
CA ILE A 434 -0.46 1.08 -29.68
C ILE A 434 -0.37 2.11 -30.83
N PRO A 435 0.70 2.16 -31.64
CA PRO A 435 0.78 3.10 -32.77
C PRO A 435 -0.33 2.89 -33.81
N GLU A 436 -0.74 1.65 -34.05
CA GLU A 436 -1.80 1.31 -35.01
C GLU A 436 -3.19 1.60 -34.46
N ALA A 437 -3.41 1.40 -33.15
CA ALA A 437 -4.65 1.76 -32.47
C ALA A 437 -4.81 3.27 -32.35
N LEU A 438 -3.75 4.01 -31.99
CA LEU A 438 -3.73 5.47 -32.04
C LEU A 438 -3.91 5.99 -33.47
N GLY A 439 -3.24 5.37 -34.45
CA GLY A 439 -3.42 5.66 -35.87
C GLY A 439 -4.86 5.42 -36.33
N THR A 440 -5.49 4.32 -35.90
CA THR A 440 -6.90 3.99 -36.20
C THR A 440 -7.85 4.98 -35.51
N LEU A 441 -7.59 5.37 -34.25
CA LEU A 441 -8.37 6.36 -33.52
C LEU A 441 -8.30 7.75 -34.18
N VAL A 442 -7.09 8.18 -34.59
CA VAL A 442 -6.86 9.42 -35.34
C VAL A 442 -7.50 9.35 -36.73
N PHE A 443 -7.45 8.19 -37.40
CA PHE A 443 -8.10 7.97 -38.70
C PHE A 443 -9.63 8.04 -38.59
N GLU A 444 -10.27 7.27 -37.70
CA GLU A 444 -11.73 7.30 -37.51
C GLU A 444 -12.24 8.69 -37.07
N SER A 445 -11.47 9.43 -36.28
CA SER A 445 -11.81 10.80 -35.87
C SER A 445 -11.56 11.87 -36.95
N THR A 446 -10.85 11.54 -38.03
CA THR A 446 -10.58 12.45 -39.15
C THR A 446 -11.28 12.10 -40.46
N TYR A 447 -11.71 10.86 -40.69
CA TYR A 447 -12.18 10.43 -42.03
C TYR A 447 -13.68 10.59 -42.33
N ARG A 448 -14.52 10.90 -41.34
CA ARG A 448 -15.96 11.17 -41.58
C ARG A 448 -16.22 12.61 -42.06
N VAL A 449 -15.36 13.14 -42.96
CA VAL A 449 -15.10 14.60 -43.10
C VAL A 449 -14.95 15.15 -44.55
N ALA A 450 -15.70 16.21 -44.86
CA ALA A 450 -15.91 16.73 -46.21
C ALA A 450 -15.11 18.01 -46.48
N PRO A 451 -14.26 18.04 -47.51
CA PRO A 451 -13.80 19.30 -48.08
C PRO A 451 -14.96 20.11 -48.71
N TYR A 452 -15.08 21.37 -48.30
CA TYR A 452 -15.71 22.41 -49.11
C TYR A 452 -14.62 23.20 -49.85
N ARG A 453 -14.88 23.58 -51.10
CA ARG A 453 -14.01 24.49 -51.89
C ARG A 453 -14.90 25.55 -52.53
N ASN A 454 -14.51 26.82 -52.43
CA ASN A 454 -15.20 27.96 -53.06
C ASN A 454 -16.73 28.02 -52.77
N ALA A 455 -17.12 27.69 -51.54
CA ALA A 455 -18.51 27.66 -51.07
C ALA A 455 -19.47 26.65 -51.73
N GLU A 456 -19.00 25.77 -52.62
CA GLU A 456 -19.76 24.61 -53.10
C GLU A 456 -19.39 23.33 -52.35
N LYS A 457 -20.40 22.46 -52.15
CA LYS A 457 -20.27 21.18 -51.43
C LYS A 457 -19.66 20.13 -52.34
N ALA A 458 -18.39 19.77 -52.13
CA ALA A 458 -17.84 18.59 -52.78
C ALA A 458 -18.44 17.31 -52.12
N ASN A 459 -18.80 16.31 -52.93
CA ASN A 459 -19.55 15.12 -52.47
C ASN A 459 -18.75 14.21 -51.51
N THR A 460 -18.74 14.59 -50.22
CA THR A 460 -18.10 13.97 -49.05
C THR A 460 -18.90 14.41 -47.76
N GLN A 461 -18.75 13.81 -46.55
CA GLN A 461 -19.57 14.05 -45.29
C GLN A 461 -18.74 14.71 -44.13
N GLU A 462 -19.20 15.47 -43.11
CA GLU A 462 -18.46 16.62 -42.44
C GLU A 462 -17.80 16.52 -40.98
N THR A 463 -16.68 17.24 -40.63
CA THR A 463 -15.94 17.21 -39.29
C THR A 463 -16.47 18.07 -38.13
N VAL A 464 -16.05 17.70 -36.90
CA VAL A 464 -15.93 18.56 -35.70
C VAL A 464 -14.83 19.65 -35.81
N LEU A 465 -13.61 19.34 -36.28
CA LEU A 465 -12.56 20.36 -36.49
C LEU A 465 -12.93 21.41 -37.55
N GLY A 466 -13.66 21.03 -38.60
CA GLY A 466 -14.25 21.95 -39.56
C GLY A 466 -15.26 22.89 -38.93
N HIS A 467 -16.08 22.43 -37.97
CA HIS A 467 -16.95 23.29 -37.16
C HIS A 467 -16.16 24.28 -36.30
N ALA A 468 -15.08 23.83 -35.65
CA ALA A 468 -14.24 24.71 -34.83
C ALA A 468 -13.53 25.79 -35.68
N ALA A 469 -13.02 25.44 -36.86
CA ALA A 469 -12.38 26.38 -37.77
C ALA A 469 -13.38 27.37 -38.39
N ALA A 470 -14.56 26.89 -38.82
CA ALA A 470 -15.63 27.75 -39.34
C ALA A 470 -16.17 28.71 -38.26
N GLY A 471 -16.29 28.25 -37.00
CA GLY A 471 -16.71 29.08 -35.87
C GLY A 471 -15.68 30.11 -35.39
N HIS A 472 -14.41 30.01 -35.81
CA HIS A 472 -13.35 30.99 -35.51
C HIS A 472 -12.89 31.81 -36.72
N GLY A 473 -13.45 31.59 -37.91
CA GLY A 473 -13.11 32.33 -39.13
C GLY A 473 -11.66 32.15 -39.62
N ALA A 474 -10.93 31.17 -39.08
CA ALA A 474 -9.52 30.96 -39.35
C ALA A 474 -9.31 29.82 -40.35
N ALA A 475 -8.79 30.15 -41.54
CA ALA A 475 -8.16 29.17 -42.41
C ALA A 475 -6.78 28.82 -41.81
N LEU A 476 -6.60 27.57 -41.39
CA LEU A 476 -5.33 27.07 -40.84
C LEU A 476 -5.00 25.73 -41.48
N ASP A 477 -3.77 25.61 -41.99
CA ASP A 477 -3.30 24.39 -42.63
C ASP A 477 -3.04 23.29 -41.58
N ALA A 478 -3.40 22.05 -41.90
CA ALA A 478 -3.18 20.90 -41.04
C ALA A 478 -1.67 20.59 -40.87
N ASN A 479 -0.86 20.94 -41.86
CA ASN A 479 0.58 20.67 -41.86
C ASN A 479 1.32 21.44 -40.75
N GLU A 480 1.03 22.74 -40.56
CA GLU A 480 1.68 23.56 -39.52
C GLU A 480 1.46 23.02 -38.09
N LYS A 481 0.31 22.36 -37.84
CA LYS A 481 0.03 21.71 -36.55
C LYS A 481 0.80 20.41 -36.38
N LEU A 482 0.97 19.64 -37.46
CA LEU A 482 1.82 18.44 -37.45
C LEU A 482 3.28 18.81 -37.19
N ASP A 483 3.75 19.89 -37.80
CA ASP A 483 5.11 20.43 -37.60
C ASP A 483 5.35 20.91 -36.17
N GLN A 484 4.37 21.56 -35.53
CA GLN A 484 4.45 21.94 -34.12
C GLN A 484 4.56 20.73 -33.18
N VAL A 485 3.79 19.66 -33.43
CA VAL A 485 3.88 18.41 -32.65
C VAL A 485 5.25 17.74 -32.86
N LEU A 486 5.74 17.70 -34.11
CA LEU A 486 7.08 17.21 -34.45
C LEU A 486 8.21 18.02 -33.79
N ALA A 487 8.05 19.33 -33.64
CA ALA A 487 9.01 20.18 -32.95
C ALA A 487 9.08 19.89 -31.44
N ILE A 488 7.92 19.74 -30.78
CA ILE A 488 7.84 19.40 -29.34
C ILE A 488 8.45 18.02 -29.07
N LEU A 489 8.18 17.02 -29.92
CA LEU A 489 8.75 15.68 -29.80
C LEU A 489 10.28 15.67 -29.94
N ARG A 490 10.85 16.58 -30.72
CA ARG A 490 12.32 16.74 -30.86
C ARG A 490 12.95 17.41 -29.64
N ASP A 491 12.33 18.46 -29.10
CA ASP A 491 12.79 19.15 -27.89
C ASP A 491 12.79 18.22 -26.65
N LEU A 492 11.78 17.34 -26.55
CA LEU A 492 11.72 16.29 -25.52
C LEU A 492 12.77 15.19 -25.70
N ALA A 493 13.22 14.91 -26.92
CA ALA A 493 14.29 13.93 -27.17
C ALA A 493 15.66 14.49 -26.77
N THR A 494 15.92 15.78 -26.99
CA THR A 494 17.18 16.44 -26.60
C THR A 494 17.32 16.62 -25.09
N LYS A 495 16.23 16.75 -24.34
CA LYS A 495 16.21 16.88 -22.87
C LYS A 495 16.44 15.56 -22.11
N LYS A 496 16.89 14.51 -22.80
CA LYS A 496 17.20 13.19 -22.23
C LYS A 496 18.69 12.86 -22.19
N GLU A 497 19.55 13.76 -22.66
CA GLU A 497 21.01 13.62 -22.69
C GLU A 497 21.74 14.68 -21.82
N GLU A 498 21.00 15.43 -21.00
CA GLU A 498 21.49 16.23 -19.86
C GLU A 498 21.08 15.58 -18.53
#